data_AF-A0AAP0NB62-F1
#
_entry.id   AF-A0AAP0NB62-F1
#
_cell.length_a   1.000
_cell.length_b   1.000
_cell.length_c   1.000
_cell.angle_alpha   90.00
_cell.angle_beta   90.00
_cell.angle_gamma   90.00
#
_symmetry.space_group_name_H-M   'P 1'
#
loop_
_entity.id
_entity.type
_entity.pdbx_description
1 polymer ?
#
loop_
_entity_poly.entity_id
_entity_poly.type
_entity_poly.pdbx_seq_one_letter_code
_entity_poly.pdbx_strand_id
1 'polypeptide(L)'
;MVNGLQAKTIREEDKLSSRMASLQENIADNPLASIAKEASQVGELNWDTDKALNDHAQGMASILEVADKLRVSTLKELIGILTPVQAVDFLAATKKLHLSVHEWGKKRNHQHGKN
;
A
#
# COMPACT_ATOMS: atom_id res chain seq x y z
N MET A 1 7.06 24.76 -11.09
CA MET A 1 7.73 23.43 -11.16
C MET A 1 7.17 22.49 -10.10
N VAL A 2 7.25 22.83 -8.81
CA VAL A 2 6.71 21.98 -7.72
C VAL A 2 5.21 21.71 -7.85
N ASN A 3 4.37 22.72 -8.10
CA ASN A 3 2.91 22.53 -8.25
C ASN A 3 2.55 21.56 -9.39
N GLY A 4 3.34 21.54 -10.48
CA GLY A 4 3.14 20.62 -11.59
C GLY A 4 3.48 19.18 -11.22
N LEU A 5 4.60 18.98 -10.51
CA LEU A 5 4.98 17.67 -9.97
C LEU A 5 3.94 17.16 -8.96
N GLN A 6 3.45 18.05 -8.10
CA GLN A 6 2.40 17.73 -7.13
C GLN A 6 1.11 17.29 -7.83
N ALA A 7 0.59 18.09 -8.77
CA ALA A 7 -0.65 17.76 -9.49
C ALA A 7 -0.54 16.44 -10.27
N LYS A 8 0.61 16.19 -10.90
CA LYS A 8 0.91 14.91 -11.57
C LYS A 8 0.91 13.75 -10.57
N THR A 9 1.59 13.91 -9.43
CA THR A 9 1.69 12.86 -8.40
C THR A 9 0.32 12.52 -7.85
N ILE A 10 -0.47 13.53 -7.46
CA ILE A 10 -1.84 13.36 -6.94
C ILE A 10 -2.69 12.57 -7.93
N ARG A 11 -2.65 12.93 -9.23
CA ARG A 11 -3.44 12.22 -10.25
C ARG A 11 -3.08 10.73 -10.34
N GLU A 12 -1.80 10.37 -10.21
CA GLU A 12 -1.40 8.96 -10.24
C GLU A 12 -1.70 8.25 -8.91
N GLU A 13 -1.63 8.95 -7.78
CA GLU A 13 -2.08 8.46 -6.46
C GLU A 13 -3.60 8.20 -6.45
N ASP A 14 -4.40 9.05 -7.09
CA ASP A 14 -5.85 8.86 -7.22
C ASP A 14 -6.18 7.60 -8.02
N LYS A 15 -5.44 7.35 -9.12
CA LYS A 15 -5.59 6.11 -9.90
C LYS A 15 -5.21 4.87 -9.09
N LEU A 16 -4.12 4.94 -8.32
CA LEU A 16 -3.71 3.87 -7.42
C LEU A 16 -4.77 3.60 -6.35
N SER A 17 -5.32 4.66 -5.75
CA SER A 17 -6.35 4.59 -4.73
C SER A 17 -7.65 3.99 -5.27
N SER A 18 -8.08 4.39 -6.48
CA SER A 18 -9.22 3.80 -7.16
C SER A 18 -9.01 2.31 -7.46
N ARG A 19 -7.84 1.92 -7.98
CA ARG A 19 -7.51 0.50 -8.21
C ARG A 19 -7.51 -0.32 -6.92
N MET A 20 -6.98 0.25 -5.84
CA MET A 20 -6.99 -0.39 -4.52
C MET A 20 -8.40 -0.57 -3.99
N ALA A 21 -9.26 0.45 -4.11
CA ALA A 21 -10.65 0.38 -3.71
C ALA A 21 -11.42 -0.70 -4.49
N SER A 22 -11.28 -0.75 -5.82
CA SER A 22 -11.92 -1.79 -6.63
C SER A 22 -11.42 -3.20 -6.28
N LEU A 23 -10.13 -3.36 -5.97
CA LEU A 23 -9.60 -4.66 -5.53
C LEU A 23 -10.19 -5.08 -4.18
N GLN A 24 -10.33 -4.13 -3.24
CA GLN A 24 -10.92 -4.35 -1.93
C GLN A 24 -12.43 -4.65 -1.99
N GLU A 25 -13.16 -3.99 -2.88
CA GLU A 25 -14.59 -4.28 -3.15
C GLU A 25 -14.78 -5.73 -3.60
N ASN A 26 -13.98 -6.18 -4.58
CA ASN A 26 -14.08 -7.54 -5.12
C ASN A 26 -13.86 -8.66 -4.07
N ILE A 27 -12.96 -8.47 -3.09
CA ILE A 27 -12.75 -9.45 -2.02
C ILE A 27 -13.79 -9.34 -0.89
N ALA A 28 -14.38 -8.16 -0.70
CA ALA A 28 -15.41 -7.95 0.32
C ALA A 28 -16.72 -8.67 -0.04
N ASP A 29 -17.11 -8.65 -1.32
CA ASP A 29 -18.41 -9.16 -1.76
C ASP A 29 -18.53 -10.69 -1.74
N ASN A 30 -17.44 -11.44 -1.94
CA ASN A 30 -17.51 -12.90 -2.13
C ASN A 30 -16.67 -13.71 -1.11
N PRO A 31 -15.32 -13.61 -1.06
CA PRO A 31 -14.51 -14.40 -0.13
C PRO A 31 -14.76 -14.10 1.35
N LEU A 32 -14.82 -12.83 1.76
CA LEU A 32 -14.96 -12.48 3.18
C LEU A 32 -16.34 -12.86 3.74
N ALA A 33 -17.39 -12.72 2.93
CA ALA A 33 -18.72 -13.19 3.29
C ALA A 33 -18.79 -14.72 3.43
N SER A 34 -18.13 -15.47 2.53
CA SER A 34 -18.04 -16.94 2.64
C SER A 34 -17.23 -17.36 3.87
N ILE A 35 -16.09 -16.71 4.15
CA ILE A 35 -15.28 -16.93 5.37
C ILE A 35 -16.09 -16.66 6.64
N ALA A 36 -16.85 -15.57 6.70
CA ALA A 36 -17.68 -15.25 7.86
C ALA A 36 -18.78 -16.31 8.10
N LYS A 37 -19.33 -16.87 7.01
CA LYS A 37 -20.32 -17.95 7.04
C LYS A 37 -19.67 -19.28 7.44
N GLU A 38 -18.51 -19.63 6.89
CA GLU A 38 -17.77 -20.87 7.19
C GLU A 38 -17.17 -20.85 8.60
N ALA A 39 -16.72 -19.71 9.12
CA ALA A 39 -16.26 -19.58 10.51
C ALA A 39 -17.38 -19.87 11.54
N SER A 40 -18.65 -19.81 11.15
CA SER A 40 -19.79 -20.24 11.97
C SER A 40 -20.04 -21.76 11.93
N GLN A 41 -19.46 -22.46 10.96
CA GLN A 41 -19.52 -23.92 10.78
C GLN A 41 -18.10 -24.50 10.85
N VAL A 42 -17.67 -24.87 12.06
CA VAL A 42 -16.34 -25.47 12.31
C VAL A 42 -16.11 -26.66 11.38
N GLY A 43 -15.17 -26.57 10.43
CA GLY A 43 -14.66 -27.78 9.77
C GLY A 43 -13.86 -27.65 8.47
N GLU A 44 -14.23 -26.81 7.51
CA GLU A 44 -13.59 -26.82 6.18
C GLU A 44 -13.24 -25.42 5.70
N LEU A 45 -11.95 -25.07 5.73
CA LEU A 45 -11.43 -23.97 4.93
C LEU A 45 -11.46 -24.40 3.46
N ASN A 46 -12.36 -23.80 2.66
CA ASN A 46 -12.47 -24.13 1.25
C ASN A 46 -11.21 -23.68 0.48
N TRP A 47 -10.64 -24.57 -0.34
CA TRP A 47 -9.51 -24.30 -1.24
C TRP A 47 -9.75 -23.05 -2.11
N ASP A 48 -10.98 -22.86 -2.57
CA ASP A 48 -11.35 -21.72 -3.41
C ASP A 48 -11.24 -20.38 -2.65
N THR A 49 -11.48 -20.40 -1.34
CA THR A 49 -11.36 -19.24 -0.45
C THR A 49 -9.90 -18.85 -0.25
N ASP A 50 -9.02 -19.81 0.05
CA ASP A 50 -7.58 -19.55 0.22
C ASP A 50 -6.94 -19.03 -1.07
N LYS A 51 -7.32 -19.62 -2.21
CA LYS A 51 -6.91 -19.13 -3.54
C LYS A 51 -7.35 -17.68 -3.76
N ALA A 52 -8.60 -17.32 -3.43
CA ALA A 52 -9.10 -15.96 -3.61
C ALA A 52 -8.36 -14.95 -2.71
N LEU A 53 -8.03 -15.32 -1.46
CA LEU A 53 -7.22 -14.51 -0.56
C LEU A 53 -5.80 -14.29 -1.11
N ASN A 54 -5.17 -15.35 -1.62
CA ASN A 54 -3.84 -15.26 -2.23
C ASN A 54 -3.85 -14.38 -3.49
N ASP A 55 -4.83 -14.55 -4.37
CA ASP A 55 -5.00 -13.75 -5.58
C ASP A 55 -5.18 -12.26 -5.22
N HIS A 56 -5.95 -11.95 -4.18
CA HIS A 56 -6.09 -10.59 -3.67
C HIS A 56 -4.78 -10.05 -3.07
N ALA A 57 -4.07 -10.85 -2.28
CA ALA A 57 -2.78 -10.45 -1.70
C ALA A 57 -1.76 -10.12 -2.82
N GLN A 58 -1.74 -10.90 -3.90
CA GLN A 58 -0.92 -10.63 -5.08
C GLN A 58 -1.34 -9.33 -5.77
N GLY A 59 -2.64 -9.07 -5.92
CA GLY A 59 -3.16 -7.81 -6.46
C GLY A 59 -2.73 -6.61 -5.63
N MET A 60 -2.82 -6.70 -4.30
CA MET A 60 -2.39 -5.64 -3.38
C MET A 60 -0.87 -5.41 -3.45
N ALA A 61 -0.08 -6.48 -3.54
CA ALA A 61 1.37 -6.39 -3.72
C ALA A 61 1.74 -5.67 -5.03
N SER A 62 1.02 -5.96 -6.12
CA SER A 62 1.21 -5.28 -7.41
C SER A 62 0.91 -3.77 -7.32
N ILE A 63 -0.17 -3.38 -6.61
CA ILE A 63 -0.50 -1.97 -6.39
C ILE A 63 0.61 -1.28 -5.58
N LEU A 64 1.12 -1.94 -4.54
CA LEU A 64 2.20 -1.41 -3.72
C LEU A 64 3.49 -1.19 -4.52
N GLU A 65 3.85 -2.13 -5.41
CA GLU A 65 5.01 -1.98 -6.29
C GLU A 65 4.89 -0.75 -7.21
N VAL A 66 3.70 -0.50 -7.77
CA VAL A 66 3.46 0.68 -8.60
C VAL A 66 3.51 1.96 -7.75
N ALA A 67 2.99 1.94 -6.53
CA ALA A 67 3.08 3.07 -5.60
C ALA A 67 4.54 3.38 -5.22
N ASP A 68 5.38 2.36 -5.02
CA ASP A 68 6.81 2.53 -4.75
C ASP A 68 7.55 3.12 -5.95
N LYS A 69 7.23 2.68 -7.17
CA LYS A 69 7.76 3.29 -8.41
C LYS A 69 7.38 4.76 -8.51
N LEU A 70 6.12 5.10 -8.23
CA LEU A 70 5.65 6.50 -8.21
C LEU A 70 6.44 7.32 -7.19
N ARG A 71 6.57 6.82 -5.95
CA ARG A 71 7.34 7.46 -4.86
C ARG A 71 8.78 7.75 -5.26
N VAL A 72 9.47 6.79 -5.89
CA VAL A 72 10.86 6.99 -6.35
C VAL A 72 10.93 8.00 -7.50
N SER A 73 10.00 7.96 -8.45
CA SER A 73 9.97 8.94 -9.55
C SER A 73 9.73 10.37 -9.04
N THR A 74 8.77 10.55 -8.13
CA THR A 74 8.47 11.86 -7.54
C THR A 74 9.66 12.39 -6.74
N LEU A 75 10.34 11.52 -5.98
CA LEU A 75 11.56 11.88 -5.27
C LEU A 75 12.67 12.37 -6.22
N LYS A 76 12.91 11.65 -7.34
CA LYS A 76 13.91 12.03 -8.35
C LYS A 76 13.60 13.39 -8.98
N GLU A 77 12.35 13.60 -9.40
CA GLU A 77 11.92 14.88 -9.98
C GLU A 77 12.04 16.02 -8.96
N LEU A 78 11.67 15.79 -7.70
CA LEU A 78 11.75 16.79 -6.64
C LEU A 78 13.20 17.20 -6.34
N ILE A 79 14.14 16.25 -6.24
CA ILE A 79 15.57 16.54 -6.04
C ILE A 79 16.12 17.38 -7.20
N GLY A 80 15.62 17.18 -8.43
CA GLY A 80 15.99 18.01 -9.58
C GLY A 80 15.47 19.46 -9.54
N ILE A 81 14.49 19.76 -8.67
CA ILE A 81 13.93 21.11 -8.48
C ILE A 81 14.63 21.83 -7.32
N LEU A 82 15.03 21.09 -6.27
CA LEU A 82 15.60 21.65 -5.06
C LEU A 82 17.06 22.09 -5.25
N THR A 83 17.49 23.07 -4.46
CA THR A 83 18.92 23.36 -4.30
C THR A 83 19.61 22.20 -3.56
N PRO A 84 20.94 22.03 -3.69
CA PRO A 84 21.65 20.92 -3.04
C PRO A 84 21.41 20.83 -1.53
N VAL A 85 21.41 21.96 -0.82
CA VAL A 85 21.16 22.01 0.63
C VAL A 85 19.73 21.55 0.95
N GLN A 86 18.73 22.09 0.25
CA GLN A 86 17.33 21.68 0.41
C GLN A 86 17.11 20.19 0.10
N ALA A 87 17.79 19.66 -0.92
CA ALA A 87 17.69 18.25 -1.29
C ALA A 87 18.24 17.33 -0.18
N VAL A 88 19.37 17.69 0.43
CA VAL A 88 19.95 16.94 1.57
C VAL A 88 19.00 16.98 2.77
N ASP A 89 18.49 18.15 3.14
CA ASP A 89 17.55 18.29 4.26
C ASP A 89 16.27 17.48 4.04
N PHE A 90 15.72 17.56 2.82
CA PHE A 90 14.53 16.81 2.42
C PHE A 90 14.76 15.30 2.47
N LEU A 91 15.89 14.82 1.95
CA LEU A 91 16.25 13.39 1.98
C LEU A 91 16.40 12.88 3.41
N ALA A 92 17.04 13.65 4.29
CA ALA A 92 17.20 13.31 5.70
C ALA A 92 15.83 13.20 6.39
N ALA A 93 14.94 14.17 6.19
CA ALA A 93 13.57 14.13 6.72
C ALA A 93 12.77 12.93 6.19
N THR A 94 12.85 12.68 4.88
CA THR A 94 12.15 11.56 4.23
C THR A 94 12.62 10.21 4.75
N LYS A 95 13.93 10.02 4.96
CA LYS A 95 14.46 8.78 5.54
C LYS A 95 14.04 8.58 6.99
N LYS A 96 14.01 9.64 7.80
CA LYS A 96 13.47 9.59 9.16
C LYS A 96 12.00 9.15 9.15
N LEU A 97 11.17 9.75 8.28
CA LEU A 97 9.76 9.36 8.13
C LEU A 97 9.62 7.87 7.75
N HIS A 98 10.38 7.42 6.74
CA HIS A 98 10.33 6.03 6.29
C HIS A 98 10.67 5.03 7.40
N LEU A 99 11.73 5.31 8.18
CA LEU A 99 12.11 4.47 9.33
C LEU A 99 11.03 4.47 10.41
N SER A 100 10.46 5.64 10.74
CA SER A 100 9.39 5.75 11.72
C SER A 100 8.14 4.95 11.33
N VAL A 101 7.73 5.02 10.06
CA VAL A 101 6.58 4.25 9.55
C VAL A 101 6.87 2.75 9.57
N HIS A 102 8.10 2.34 9.21
CA HIS A 102 8.53 0.94 9.26
C HIS A 102 8.48 0.37 10.68
N GLU A 103 9.05 1.08 11.65
CA GLU A 103 9.05 0.66 13.06
C GLU A 103 7.64 0.65 13.66
N TRP A 104 6.79 1.63 13.30
CA TRP A 104 5.38 1.60 13.65
C TRP A 104 4.67 0.37 13.06
N GLY A 105 4.92 0.05 11.79
CA GLY A 105 4.37 -1.13 11.11
C GLY A 105 4.79 -2.44 11.78
N LYS A 106 6.08 -2.59 12.13
CA LYS A 106 6.56 -3.73 12.91
C LYS A 106 5.83 -3.84 14.25
N LYS A 107 5.75 -2.75 15.01
CA LYS A 107 5.08 -2.75 16.32
C LYS A 107 3.61 -3.16 16.20
N ARG A 108 2.90 -2.63 15.20
CA ARG A 108 1.51 -3.00 14.89
C ARG A 108 1.40 -4.49 14.57
N ASN A 109 2.30 -5.06 13.77
CA ASN A 109 2.28 -6.48 13.45
C ASN A 109 2.58 -7.34 14.69
N HIS A 110 3.48 -6.93 15.57
CA HIS A 110 3.73 -7.64 16.84
C HIS A 110 2.52 -7.60 17.78
N GLN A 111 1.75 -6.50 17.78
CA GLN A 111 0.53 -6.37 18.59
C GLN A 111 -0.62 -7.22 18.07
N HIS A 112 -0.78 -7.36 16.75
CA HIS A 112 -1.88 -8.11 16.13
C HIS A 112 -1.50 -9.55 15.72
N GLY A 113 -0.21 -9.92 15.75
CA GLY A 113 0.29 -11.25 15.41
C GLY A 113 0.33 -12.25 16.58
N LYS A 114 -0.36 -11.95 17.69
CA LYS A 114 -0.63 -12.93 18.75
C LYS A 114 -2.06 -13.43 18.60
N ASN A 115 -2.23 -14.48 17.81
CA ASN A 115 -3.25 -15.53 17.93
C ASN A 115 -2.75 -16.74 17.13
#